data_AF-A0A8D8YA94-F1
#
_entry.id   AF-A0A8D8YA94-F1
#
_cell.length_a   1.000
_cell.length_b   1.000
_cell.length_c   1.000
_cell.angle_alpha   90.00
_cell.angle_beta   90.00
_cell.angle_gamma   90.00
#
_symmetry.space_group_name_H-M   'P 1'
#
loop_
_entity.id
_entity.type
_entity.pdbx_description
1 polymer ?
#
loop_
_entity_poly.entity_id
_entity_poly.type
_entity_poly.pdbx_seq_one_letter_code
_entity_poly.pdbx_strand_id
1 'polypeptide(L)'
;MVPGLLSGNLCSLRGNEERLAFSVIWELTEEARIVNAKFCKSVIRSRAALTYEQAQLIIDDPSQDTSIATSLRGLNRLAKILKKRRMDNGALVLASPEIRFHMDSETHEPLEVVAKKMRETNSMVEEFMLLANITVAEKIFHEFPDNAMLRRHPVPPPANFEPLIHAAKRQGFELNVSTGKDLATSLDEAVKPDNPYFNTMLRIIATRCMLQAVYFSSGMLPQSDFHHYGLAAPIYTHFTSPIRRYADIIVHRLLAACIGADATYPALLDKKASTALCYNLNYRNRQAQYAGRASVALHTHLFFRSRVQDEDGYVLYVRKNALQILIPKYGLEGTLFLRCDSPGVSWTYNEKEQCQSCGDVVFHSFDPVTVQLSLDRSNVQHEKLVLKLVHPIIVGYSVPSSQQDEEMKGEQEEAGEKEEEGGVGGGVEQPSVRVEITPPSPDAATPLVAVS
;
A
#
# COMPACT_ATOMS: atom_id res chain seq x y z
N MET A 1 -7.49 4.27 -18.55
CA MET A 1 -6.70 3.76 -19.70
C MET A 1 -7.61 3.51 -20.89
N VAL A 2 -8.67 2.72 -20.72
CA VAL A 2 -9.72 2.52 -21.73
C VAL A 2 -10.96 3.39 -21.43
N PRO A 3 -11.84 3.65 -22.42
CA PRO A 3 -13.10 4.37 -22.23
C PRO A 3 -14.04 3.70 -21.22
N GLY A 4 -14.90 4.50 -20.57
CA GLY A 4 -15.84 4.05 -19.54
C GLY A 4 -16.75 2.91 -19.98
N LEU A 5 -17.20 2.92 -21.23
CA LEU A 5 -18.02 1.84 -21.80
C LEU A 5 -17.27 0.48 -21.83
N LEU A 6 -15.98 0.50 -22.20
CA LEU A 6 -15.16 -0.72 -22.21
C LEU A 6 -14.83 -1.18 -20.78
N SER A 7 -14.37 -0.27 -19.92
CA SER A 7 -13.94 -0.65 -18.56
C SER A 7 -15.11 -1.02 -17.63
N GLY A 8 -16.21 -0.29 -17.69
CA GLY A 8 -17.32 -0.41 -16.73
C GLY A 8 -18.38 -1.43 -17.16
N ASN A 9 -18.52 -1.70 -18.46
CA ASN A 9 -19.57 -2.56 -18.99
C ASN A 9 -19.01 -3.77 -19.76
N LEU A 10 -18.40 -3.53 -20.93
CA LEU A 10 -18.11 -4.61 -21.89
C LEU A 10 -17.01 -5.58 -21.43
N CYS A 11 -15.93 -5.06 -20.83
CA CYS A 11 -14.83 -5.88 -20.33
C CYS A 11 -14.96 -6.19 -18.83
N SER A 12 -15.90 -5.55 -18.12
CA SER A 12 -16.17 -5.81 -16.70
C SER A 12 -16.93 -7.12 -16.55
N LEU A 13 -16.47 -7.98 -15.64
CA LEU A 13 -17.09 -9.27 -15.33
C LEU A 13 -18.26 -9.08 -14.36
N ARG A 14 -19.34 -8.45 -14.84
CA ARG A 14 -20.55 -8.20 -14.05
C ARG A 14 -21.25 -9.51 -13.66
N GLY A 15 -21.91 -9.50 -12.51
CA GLY A 15 -22.69 -10.64 -12.03
C GLY A 15 -23.84 -10.97 -12.98
N ASN A 16 -24.07 -12.26 -13.20
CA ASN A 16 -25.16 -12.83 -14.00
C ASN A 16 -25.20 -12.45 -15.49
N GLU A 17 -24.15 -11.83 -16.03
CA GLU A 17 -24.03 -11.51 -17.46
C GLU A 17 -22.95 -12.37 -18.14
N GLU A 18 -23.19 -12.77 -19.39
CA GLU A 18 -22.17 -13.44 -20.20
C GLU A 18 -21.11 -12.44 -20.65
N ARG A 19 -19.84 -12.83 -20.50
CA ARG A 19 -18.68 -12.01 -20.83
C ARG A 19 -17.58 -12.85 -21.45
N LEU A 20 -16.88 -12.24 -22.41
CA LEU A 20 -15.65 -12.79 -22.98
C LEU A 20 -14.53 -12.76 -21.95
N ALA A 21 -13.78 -13.86 -21.86
CA ALA A 21 -12.66 -13.99 -20.96
C ALA A 21 -11.47 -14.71 -21.63
N PHE A 22 -10.30 -14.51 -21.05
CA PHE A 22 -9.14 -15.37 -21.25
C PHE A 22 -8.97 -16.18 -19.97
N SER A 23 -9.20 -17.48 -20.05
CA SER A 23 -9.10 -18.39 -18.93
C SER A 23 -7.75 -19.11 -18.89
N VAL A 24 -7.18 -19.15 -17.68
CA VAL A 24 -6.09 -20.07 -17.31
C VAL A 24 -6.69 -21.08 -16.35
N ILE A 25 -6.69 -22.35 -16.74
CA ILE A 25 -7.29 -23.45 -15.98
C ILE A 25 -6.17 -24.38 -15.55
N TRP A 26 -6.06 -24.62 -14.24
CA TRP A 26 -5.09 -25.54 -13.68
C TRP A 26 -5.75 -26.80 -13.17
N GLU A 27 -5.06 -27.91 -13.34
CA GLU A 27 -5.23 -29.10 -12.52
C GLU A 27 -4.17 -29.07 -11.42
N LEU A 28 -4.61 -29.00 -10.16
CA LEU A 28 -3.74 -28.87 -8.99
C LEU A 28 -3.88 -30.11 -8.10
N THR A 29 -2.76 -30.59 -7.55
CA THR A 29 -2.78 -31.58 -6.46
C THR A 29 -3.27 -30.95 -5.15
N GLU A 30 -3.53 -31.77 -4.12
CA GLU A 30 -3.92 -31.27 -2.80
C GLU A 30 -2.84 -30.39 -2.16
N GLU A 31 -1.57 -30.61 -2.50
CA GLU A 31 -0.41 -29.79 -2.12
C GLU A 31 -0.23 -28.58 -3.03
N ALA A 32 -1.22 -28.20 -3.84
CA ALA A 32 -1.16 -27.08 -4.77
C ALA A 32 0.05 -27.15 -5.74
N ARG A 33 0.38 -28.34 -6.25
CA ARG A 33 1.34 -28.51 -7.35
C ARG A 33 0.58 -28.55 -8.67
N ILE A 34 1.11 -27.88 -9.70
CA ILE A 34 0.51 -27.89 -11.03
C ILE A 34 0.77 -29.25 -11.69
N VAL A 35 -0.31 -29.96 -12.02
CA VAL A 35 -0.27 -31.16 -12.86
C VAL A 35 -0.34 -30.75 -14.34
N ASN A 36 -1.26 -29.83 -14.65
CA ASN A 36 -1.48 -29.34 -16.00
C ASN A 36 -1.99 -27.89 -15.98
N ALA A 37 -1.69 -27.13 -17.02
CA ALA A 37 -2.17 -25.77 -17.23
C ALA A 37 -2.71 -25.61 -18.66
N LYS A 38 -3.99 -25.24 -18.78
CA LYS A 38 -4.68 -24.98 -20.04
C LYS A 38 -4.99 -23.50 -20.19
N PHE A 39 -4.68 -22.95 -21.36
CA PHE A 39 -4.97 -21.57 -21.73
C PHE A 39 -6.04 -21.56 -22.82
N CYS A 40 -7.11 -20.80 -22.65
CA CYS A 40 -8.15 -20.68 -23.68
C CYS A 40 -8.89 -19.34 -23.64
N LYS A 41 -9.43 -18.93 -24.80
CA LYS A 41 -10.50 -17.94 -24.87
C LYS A 41 -11.81 -18.62 -24.45
N SER A 42 -12.63 -17.92 -23.69
CA SER A 42 -13.85 -18.47 -23.11
C SER A 42 -14.96 -17.43 -23.03
N VAL A 43 -16.19 -17.91 -22.85
CA VAL A 43 -17.35 -17.13 -22.42
C VAL A 43 -17.68 -17.58 -21.01
N ILE A 44 -17.78 -16.65 -20.07
CA ILE A 44 -18.10 -16.95 -18.67
C ILE A 44 -19.31 -16.13 -18.21
N ARG A 45 -19.99 -16.63 -17.18
CA ARG A 45 -21.03 -15.91 -16.45
C ARG A 45 -20.72 -15.93 -14.97
N SER A 46 -20.35 -14.78 -14.41
CA SER A 46 -20.04 -14.68 -12.97
C SER A 46 -21.32 -14.88 -12.16
N ARG A 47 -21.31 -15.79 -11.17
CA ARG A 47 -22.50 -16.05 -10.32
C ARG A 47 -22.68 -15.02 -9.22
N ALA A 48 -21.60 -14.36 -8.79
CA ALA A 48 -21.63 -13.39 -7.72
C ALA A 48 -20.49 -12.38 -7.85
N ALA A 49 -20.75 -11.13 -7.45
CA ALA A 49 -19.74 -10.12 -7.21
C ALA A 49 -19.71 -9.86 -5.70
N LEU A 50 -18.64 -10.31 -5.04
CA LEU A 50 -18.49 -10.21 -3.59
C LEU A 50 -17.54 -9.06 -3.24
N THR A 51 -17.61 -8.51 -2.04
CA THR A 51 -16.51 -7.73 -1.46
C THR A 51 -15.53 -8.65 -0.73
N TYR A 52 -14.31 -8.16 -0.41
CA TYR A 52 -13.33 -8.94 0.37
C TYR A 52 -13.87 -9.35 1.74
N GLU A 53 -14.69 -8.50 2.36
CA GLU A 53 -15.32 -8.75 3.65
C GLU A 53 -16.43 -9.80 3.54
N GLN A 54 -17.32 -9.67 2.56
CA GLN A 54 -18.37 -10.66 2.30
C GLN A 54 -17.76 -12.04 2.01
N ALA A 55 -16.71 -12.09 1.18
CA ALA A 55 -16.02 -13.34 0.90
C ALA A 55 -15.36 -13.96 2.15
N GLN A 56 -14.84 -13.13 3.06
CA GLN A 56 -14.24 -13.61 4.31
C GLN A 56 -15.32 -14.19 5.23
N LEU A 57 -16.44 -13.49 5.40
CA LEU A 57 -17.57 -13.98 6.21
C LEU A 57 -18.10 -15.34 5.71
N ILE A 58 -18.18 -15.53 4.39
CA ILE A 58 -18.59 -16.81 3.78
C ILE A 58 -17.58 -17.93 4.07
N ILE A 59 -16.27 -17.61 4.03
CA ILE A 59 -15.21 -18.58 4.31
C ILE A 59 -15.25 -19.00 5.78
N ASP A 60 -15.42 -18.03 6.68
CA ASP A 60 -15.34 -18.19 8.13
C ASP A 60 -16.57 -18.87 8.72
N ASP A 61 -17.75 -18.71 8.11
CA ASP A 61 -19.00 -19.32 8.56
C ASP A 61 -19.12 -20.77 8.07
N PRO A 62 -18.93 -21.80 8.92
CA PRO A 62 -18.99 -23.20 8.49
C PRO A 62 -20.41 -23.67 8.17
N SER A 63 -21.46 -22.93 8.59
CA SER A 63 -22.85 -23.31 8.36
C SER A 63 -23.31 -23.04 6.92
N GLN A 64 -22.61 -22.17 6.19
CA GLN A 64 -22.89 -21.89 4.78
C GLN A 64 -22.33 -22.99 3.88
N ASP A 65 -23.21 -23.84 3.36
CA ASP A 65 -22.83 -24.92 2.44
C ASP A 65 -23.27 -24.67 0.99
N THR A 66 -23.09 -23.43 0.52
CA THR A 66 -23.33 -23.12 -0.90
C THR A 66 -22.15 -23.58 -1.75
N SER A 67 -22.38 -23.85 -3.04
CA SER A 67 -21.30 -24.19 -3.97
C SER A 67 -20.18 -23.13 -4.00
N ILE A 68 -20.54 -21.85 -3.81
CA ILE A 68 -19.59 -20.74 -3.74
C ILE A 68 -18.76 -20.82 -2.46
N ALA A 69 -19.40 -21.06 -1.31
CA ALA A 69 -18.70 -21.17 -0.03
C ALA A 69 -17.67 -22.31 -0.04
N THR A 70 -18.07 -23.49 -0.52
CA THR A 70 -17.17 -24.65 -0.66
C THR A 70 -16.01 -24.36 -1.62
N SER A 71 -16.26 -23.69 -2.74
CA SER A 71 -15.20 -23.26 -3.67
C SER A 71 -14.24 -22.26 -3.04
N LEU A 72 -14.75 -21.25 -2.31
CA LEU A 72 -13.93 -20.24 -1.64
C LEU A 72 -13.04 -20.85 -0.56
N ARG A 73 -13.57 -21.79 0.26
CA ARG A 73 -12.78 -22.50 1.26
C ARG A 73 -11.69 -23.36 0.62
N GLY A 74 -12.00 -24.05 -0.49
CA GLY A 74 -11.04 -24.81 -1.26
C GLY A 74 -9.91 -23.93 -1.82
N LEU A 75 -10.25 -22.79 -2.42
CA LEU A 75 -9.29 -21.80 -2.90
C LEU A 75 -8.42 -21.25 -1.76
N ASN A 76 -9.03 -20.91 -0.62
CA ASN A 76 -8.30 -20.38 0.53
C ASN A 76 -7.29 -21.41 1.08
N ARG A 77 -7.69 -22.69 1.16
CA ARG A 77 -6.80 -23.80 1.56
C ARG A 77 -5.57 -23.87 0.65
N LEU A 78 -5.77 -23.88 -0.66
CA LEU A 78 -4.67 -23.95 -1.63
C LEU A 78 -3.80 -22.68 -1.59
N ALA A 79 -4.40 -21.50 -1.43
CA ALA A 79 -3.65 -20.25 -1.34
C ALA A 79 -2.70 -20.20 -0.15
N LYS A 80 -3.08 -20.75 1.02
CA LYS A 80 -2.16 -20.89 2.17
C LYS A 80 -0.93 -21.72 1.83
N ILE A 81 -1.11 -22.81 1.09
CA ILE A 81 -0.02 -23.70 0.67
C ILE A 81 0.90 -22.99 -0.32
N LEU A 82 0.32 -22.30 -1.32
CA LEU A 82 1.07 -21.50 -2.29
C LEU A 82 1.88 -20.40 -1.62
N LYS A 83 1.25 -19.64 -0.72
CA LYS A 83 1.91 -18.59 0.07
C LYS A 83 3.07 -19.14 0.86
N LYS A 84 2.85 -20.23 1.62
CA LYS A 84 3.92 -20.86 2.41
C LYS A 84 5.11 -21.24 1.55
N ARG A 85 4.87 -21.92 0.41
CA ARG A 85 5.94 -22.27 -0.54
C ARG A 85 6.67 -21.04 -1.08
N ARG A 86 5.94 -19.97 -1.41
CA ARG A 86 6.51 -18.70 -1.89
C ARG A 86 7.42 -18.06 -0.83
N MET A 87 7.01 -18.09 0.44
CA MET A 87 7.82 -17.61 1.56
C MET A 87 9.06 -18.51 1.78
N ASP A 88 8.89 -19.83 1.74
CA ASP A 88 9.99 -20.80 1.90
C ASP A 88 11.06 -20.65 0.79
N ASN A 89 10.65 -20.20 -0.40
CA ASN A 89 11.53 -19.87 -1.53
C ASN A 89 12.25 -18.51 -1.37
N GLY A 90 11.90 -17.71 -0.37
CA GLY A 90 12.56 -16.43 -0.05
C GLY A 90 11.85 -15.19 -0.58
N ALA A 91 10.54 -15.24 -0.83
CA ALA A 91 9.78 -14.05 -1.18
C ALA A 91 9.68 -13.09 0.01
N LEU A 92 9.77 -11.79 -0.27
CA LEU A 92 9.81 -10.76 0.77
C LEU A 92 8.39 -10.25 1.08
N VAL A 93 7.99 -10.35 2.35
CA VAL A 93 6.81 -9.63 2.86
C VAL A 93 7.25 -8.25 3.30
N LEU A 94 6.99 -7.27 2.45
CA LEU A 94 7.31 -5.87 2.68
C LEU A 94 6.05 -5.10 3.11
N ALA A 95 6.26 -4.01 3.85
CA ALA A 95 5.18 -3.19 4.36
C ALA A 95 5.25 -1.78 3.77
N SER A 96 4.08 -1.25 3.40
CA SER A 96 3.91 0.15 3.01
C SER A 96 2.75 0.73 3.82
N PRO A 97 2.85 1.97 4.33
CA PRO A 97 1.74 2.64 4.97
C PRO A 97 0.72 3.03 3.89
N GLU A 98 -0.21 2.13 3.57
CA GLU A 98 -1.31 2.43 2.66
C GLU A 98 -2.55 2.91 3.43
N ILE A 99 -2.97 4.13 3.14
CA ILE A 99 -4.19 4.74 3.69
C ILE A 99 -5.26 4.95 2.63
N ARG A 100 -6.51 5.01 3.09
CA ARG A 100 -7.67 5.37 2.29
C ARG A 100 -8.46 6.47 3.00
N PHE A 101 -8.84 7.49 2.25
CA PHE A 101 -9.73 8.53 2.73
C PHE A 101 -11.18 8.11 2.53
N HIS A 102 -11.99 8.29 3.55
CA HIS A 102 -13.44 8.32 3.44
C HIS A 102 -13.86 9.75 3.15
N MET A 103 -14.41 9.96 1.95
CA MET A 103 -14.87 11.26 1.50
C MET A 103 -16.33 11.44 1.89
N ASP A 104 -16.69 12.64 2.32
CA ASP A 104 -18.08 13.05 2.46
C ASP A 104 -18.77 13.02 1.10
N SER A 105 -19.99 12.48 1.05
CA SER A 105 -20.75 12.36 -0.20
C SER A 105 -21.29 13.67 -0.75
N GLU A 106 -21.44 14.69 0.11
CA GLU A 106 -22.02 15.99 -0.25
C GLU A 106 -20.94 17.07 -0.40
N THR A 107 -20.04 17.19 0.57
CA THR A 107 -18.98 18.22 0.57
C THR A 107 -17.74 17.80 -0.22
N HIS A 108 -17.60 16.50 -0.50
CA HIS A 108 -16.38 15.91 -1.08
C HIS A 108 -15.11 16.23 -0.28
N GLU A 109 -15.23 16.45 1.03
CA GLU A 109 -14.10 16.61 1.94
C GLU A 109 -13.73 15.28 2.61
N PRO A 110 -12.44 15.03 2.92
CA PRO A 110 -12.04 13.82 3.63
C PRO A 110 -12.49 13.88 5.10
N LEU A 111 -13.41 12.99 5.48
CA LEU A 111 -13.92 12.86 6.85
C LEU A 111 -12.95 12.09 7.75
N GLU A 112 -12.44 10.96 7.24
CA GLU A 112 -11.65 10.00 8.01
C GLU A 112 -10.53 9.40 7.16
N VAL A 113 -9.41 9.12 7.81
CA VAL A 113 -8.27 8.39 7.25
C VAL A 113 -8.23 7.00 7.87
N VAL A 114 -8.38 5.97 7.03
CA VAL A 114 -8.39 4.57 7.46
C VAL A 114 -7.21 3.83 6.85
N ALA A 115 -6.44 3.14 7.70
CA ALA A 115 -5.39 2.25 7.25
C ALA A 115 -6.00 1.04 6.52
N LYS A 116 -5.45 0.68 5.36
CA LYS A 116 -5.94 -0.46 4.58
C LYS A 116 -5.65 -1.77 5.31
N LYS A 117 -6.68 -2.41 5.83
CA LYS A 117 -6.57 -3.72 6.48
C LYS A 117 -6.48 -4.84 5.44
N MET A 118 -5.37 -5.57 5.43
CA MET A 118 -5.22 -6.78 4.63
C MET A 118 -5.97 -7.93 5.29
N ARG A 119 -6.85 -8.59 4.53
CA ARG A 119 -7.58 -9.80 4.95
C ARG A 119 -6.99 -11.04 4.26
N GLU A 120 -7.37 -12.20 4.75
CA GLU A 120 -6.96 -13.48 4.17
C GLU A 120 -7.46 -13.64 2.73
N THR A 121 -8.68 -13.17 2.43
CA THR A 121 -9.21 -13.10 1.06
C THR A 121 -8.38 -12.25 0.11
N ASN A 122 -7.73 -11.17 0.59
CA ASN A 122 -6.77 -10.41 -0.23
C ASN A 122 -5.57 -11.28 -0.59
N SER A 123 -5.00 -11.96 0.40
CA SER A 123 -3.87 -12.88 0.22
C SER A 123 -4.24 -14.04 -0.71
N MET A 124 -5.45 -14.58 -0.60
CA MET A 124 -5.94 -15.66 -1.46
C MET A 124 -5.93 -15.25 -2.94
N VAL A 125 -6.52 -14.09 -3.25
CA VAL A 125 -6.53 -13.59 -4.64
C VAL A 125 -5.12 -13.29 -5.12
N GLU A 126 -4.26 -12.72 -4.28
CA GLU A 126 -2.86 -12.44 -4.62
C GLU A 126 -2.13 -13.70 -5.09
N GLU A 127 -2.19 -14.81 -4.34
CA GLU A 127 -1.47 -16.04 -4.70
C GLU A 127 -1.92 -16.62 -6.05
N PHE A 128 -3.22 -16.65 -6.34
CA PHE A 128 -3.71 -17.14 -7.63
C PHE A 128 -3.37 -16.20 -8.79
N MET A 129 -3.35 -14.88 -8.55
CA MET A 129 -2.92 -13.92 -9.56
C MET A 129 -1.43 -14.03 -9.85
N LEU A 130 -0.60 -14.29 -8.83
CA LEU A 130 0.82 -14.56 -9.00
C LEU A 130 1.05 -15.87 -9.77
N LEU A 131 0.31 -16.93 -9.44
CA LEU A 131 0.34 -18.19 -10.18
C LEU A 131 -0.03 -17.99 -11.65
N ALA A 132 -1.11 -17.25 -11.94
CA ALA A 132 -1.51 -16.85 -13.29
C ALA A 132 -0.37 -16.17 -14.05
N ASN A 133 0.22 -15.16 -13.42
CA ASN A 133 1.27 -14.35 -14.01
C ASN A 133 2.54 -15.16 -14.30
N ILE A 134 2.96 -16.04 -13.39
CA ILE A 134 4.15 -16.88 -13.57
C ILE A 134 3.91 -17.93 -14.67
N THR A 135 2.79 -18.66 -14.62
CA THR A 135 2.45 -19.67 -15.64
C THR A 135 2.30 -19.07 -17.03
N VAL A 136 1.73 -17.87 -17.15
CA VAL A 136 1.67 -17.14 -18.43
C VAL A 136 3.06 -16.68 -18.87
N ALA A 137 3.90 -16.18 -17.97
CA ALA A 137 5.26 -15.76 -18.29
C ALA A 137 6.09 -16.91 -18.87
N GLU A 138 6.01 -18.09 -18.26
CA GLU A 138 6.66 -19.31 -18.75
C GLU A 138 6.17 -19.68 -20.16
N LYS A 139 4.85 -19.67 -20.39
CA LYS A 139 4.27 -20.03 -21.69
C LYS A 139 4.67 -19.06 -22.80
N ILE A 140 4.57 -17.75 -22.58
CA ILE A 140 4.91 -16.76 -23.61
C ILE A 140 6.42 -16.75 -23.89
N PHE A 141 7.26 -16.99 -22.88
CA PHE A 141 8.70 -17.05 -23.06
C PHE A 141 9.12 -18.32 -23.81
N HIS A 142 8.47 -19.46 -23.56
CA HIS A 142 8.73 -20.69 -24.29
C HIS A 142 8.45 -20.54 -25.80
N GLU A 143 7.34 -19.91 -26.18
CA GLU A 143 6.99 -19.73 -27.60
C GLU A 143 7.70 -18.53 -28.25
N PHE A 144 7.94 -17.45 -27.49
CA PHE A 144 8.54 -16.20 -27.98
C PHE A 144 9.77 -15.80 -27.13
N PRO A 145 10.86 -16.57 -27.16
CA PRO A 145 12.01 -16.36 -26.28
C PRO A 145 12.68 -14.99 -26.46
N ASP A 146 12.56 -14.42 -27.65
CA ASP A 146 13.18 -13.16 -28.05
C ASP A 146 12.28 -11.92 -27.92
N ASN A 147 10.98 -12.12 -27.68
CA ASN A 147 9.97 -11.07 -27.77
C ASN A 147 8.96 -11.04 -26.61
N ALA A 148 9.08 -11.97 -25.65
CA ALA A 148 8.20 -12.00 -24.49
C ALA A 148 8.31 -10.69 -23.68
N MET A 149 7.16 -10.11 -23.34
CA MET A 149 7.09 -8.98 -22.41
C MET A 149 7.06 -9.52 -20.99
N LEU A 150 8.13 -9.24 -20.25
CA LEU A 150 8.36 -9.72 -18.89
C LEU A 150 8.53 -8.56 -17.92
N ARG A 151 8.50 -8.85 -16.62
CA ARG A 151 8.72 -7.88 -15.56
C ARG A 151 9.68 -8.46 -14.53
N ARG A 152 10.78 -7.74 -14.28
CA ARG A 152 11.79 -8.13 -13.30
C ARG A 152 11.86 -7.16 -12.13
N HIS A 153 12.40 -7.64 -11.02
CA HIS A 153 12.80 -6.84 -9.88
C HIS A 153 14.28 -7.13 -9.63
N PRO A 154 15.19 -6.23 -10.06
CA PRO A 154 16.61 -6.43 -9.89
C PRO A 154 17.00 -6.50 -8.42
N VAL A 155 18.08 -7.24 -8.12
CA VAL A 155 18.63 -7.36 -6.77
C VAL A 155 19.17 -5.99 -6.33
N PRO A 156 18.76 -5.45 -5.15
CA PRO A 156 19.31 -4.20 -4.67
C PRO A 156 20.79 -4.32 -4.31
N PRO A 157 21.62 -3.30 -4.60
CA PRO A 157 23.01 -3.29 -4.16
C PRO A 157 23.11 -3.36 -2.63
N PRO A 158 24.11 -4.05 -2.05
CA PRO A 158 24.28 -4.14 -0.60
C PRO A 158 24.33 -2.79 0.12
N ALA A 159 24.92 -1.77 -0.51
CA ALA A 159 25.00 -0.41 0.03
C ALA A 159 23.61 0.20 0.36
N ASN A 160 22.56 -0.19 -0.36
CA ASN A 160 21.20 0.28 -0.08
C ASN A 160 20.68 -0.18 1.28
N PHE A 161 21.20 -1.30 1.80
CA PHE A 161 20.78 -1.89 3.07
C PHE A 161 21.60 -1.40 4.27
N GLU A 162 22.72 -0.70 4.08
CA GLU A 162 23.54 -0.20 5.20
C GLU A 162 22.74 0.60 6.24
N PRO A 163 21.83 1.53 5.85
CA PRO A 163 21.02 2.26 6.84
C PRO A 163 20.08 1.33 7.62
N LEU A 164 19.52 0.32 6.96
CA LEU A 164 18.62 -0.66 7.57
C LEU A 164 19.39 -1.54 8.57
N ILE A 165 20.56 -2.04 8.19
CA ILE A 165 21.42 -2.87 9.04
C ILE A 165 21.85 -2.10 10.28
N HIS A 166 22.30 -0.84 10.11
CA HIS A 166 22.69 0.01 11.24
C HIS A 166 21.51 0.28 12.19
N ALA A 167 20.32 0.57 11.65
CA ALA A 167 19.13 0.81 12.45
C ALA A 167 18.70 -0.44 13.23
N ALA A 168 18.72 -1.62 12.60
CA ALA A 168 18.39 -2.89 13.24
C ALA A 168 19.40 -3.28 14.34
N LYS A 169 20.71 -3.13 14.06
CA LYS A 169 21.80 -3.50 14.97
C LYS A 169 21.69 -2.77 16.31
N ARG A 170 21.31 -1.50 16.29
CA ARG A 170 21.11 -0.72 17.52
C ARG A 170 19.92 -1.16 18.34
N GLN A 171 18.91 -1.68 17.67
CA GLN A 171 17.72 -2.23 18.33
C GLN A 171 17.95 -3.66 18.82
N GLY A 172 19.18 -4.19 18.66
CA GLY A 172 19.59 -5.52 19.11
C GLY A 172 19.44 -6.62 18.06
N PHE A 173 19.16 -6.28 16.80
CA PHE A 173 18.90 -7.26 15.73
C PHE A 173 19.99 -7.25 14.66
N GLU A 174 20.44 -8.43 14.25
CA GLU A 174 21.36 -8.60 13.13
C GLU A 174 20.58 -9.04 11.89
N LEU A 175 20.60 -8.21 10.85
CA LEU A 175 19.93 -8.51 9.59
C LEU A 175 20.90 -9.11 8.59
N ASN A 176 20.49 -10.22 7.96
CA ASN A 176 21.27 -10.86 6.92
C ASN A 176 20.74 -10.46 5.54
N VAL A 177 21.53 -9.71 4.78
CA VAL A 177 21.16 -9.19 3.45
C VAL A 177 21.77 -10.00 2.30
N SER A 178 22.34 -11.17 2.58
CA SER A 178 23.05 -11.99 1.59
C SER A 178 22.13 -12.48 0.47
N THR A 179 20.92 -12.92 0.83
CA THR A 179 19.88 -13.35 -0.10
C THR A 179 18.52 -12.80 0.29
N GLY A 180 17.55 -12.83 -0.63
CA GLY A 180 16.17 -12.46 -0.32
C GLY A 180 15.56 -13.33 0.78
N LYS A 181 15.93 -14.62 0.84
CA LYS A 181 15.49 -15.54 1.88
C LYS A 181 16.09 -15.21 3.25
N ASP A 182 17.40 -14.98 3.32
CA ASP A 182 18.05 -14.63 4.59
C ASP A 182 17.54 -13.30 5.14
N LEU A 183 17.24 -12.35 4.24
CA LEU A 183 16.62 -11.09 4.61
C LEU A 183 15.20 -11.30 5.12
N ALA A 184 14.40 -12.13 4.47
CA ALA A 184 13.04 -12.47 4.93
C ALA A 184 13.08 -13.08 6.34
N THR A 185 13.91 -14.10 6.55
CA THR A 185 14.03 -14.80 7.84
C THR A 185 14.48 -13.85 8.95
N SER A 186 15.55 -13.06 8.71
CA SER A 186 16.04 -12.13 9.73
C SER A 186 15.06 -10.98 10.02
N LEU A 187 14.26 -10.55 9.03
CA LEU A 187 13.15 -9.62 9.25
C LEU A 187 12.00 -10.27 10.04
N ASP A 188 11.68 -11.54 9.80
CA ASP A 188 10.62 -12.25 10.53
C ASP A 188 10.99 -12.46 12.01
N GLU A 189 12.27 -12.67 12.30
CA GLU A 189 12.81 -12.83 13.67
C GLU A 189 12.92 -11.49 14.43
N ALA A 190 12.97 -10.36 13.72
CA ALA A 190 13.14 -9.02 14.30
C ALA A 190 11.85 -8.47 14.92
N VAL A 191 11.39 -9.09 16.03
CA VAL A 191 10.15 -8.72 16.74
C VAL A 191 10.47 -8.28 18.17
N LYS A 192 9.86 -7.16 18.58
CA LYS A 192 9.94 -6.60 19.93
C LYS A 192 8.59 -6.78 20.66
N PRO A 193 8.51 -7.52 21.77
CA PRO A 193 7.26 -7.70 22.52
C PRO A 193 6.69 -6.38 23.07
N ASP A 194 7.58 -5.46 23.43
CA ASP A 194 7.32 -4.11 23.93
C ASP A 194 6.83 -3.14 22.85
N ASN A 195 7.13 -3.40 21.57
CA ASN A 195 6.67 -2.59 20.45
C ASN A 195 6.25 -3.48 19.26
N PRO A 196 4.97 -3.91 19.19
CA PRO A 196 4.46 -4.72 18.09
C PRO A 196 4.59 -4.06 16.70
N TYR A 197 4.66 -2.73 16.64
CA TYR A 197 4.78 -2.00 15.39
C TYR A 197 6.23 -1.96 14.86
N PHE A 198 7.22 -2.27 15.70
CA PHE A 198 8.65 -2.25 15.35
C PHE A 198 8.96 -3.05 14.07
N ASN A 199 8.45 -4.28 13.97
CA ASN A 199 8.67 -5.13 12.80
C ASN A 199 8.12 -4.49 11.52
N THR A 200 6.96 -3.85 11.62
CA THR A 200 6.33 -3.13 10.50
C THR A 200 7.19 -1.95 10.06
N MET A 201 7.74 -1.17 11.00
CA MET A 201 8.66 -0.07 10.68
C MET A 201 9.93 -0.56 9.98
N LEU A 202 10.49 -1.68 10.44
CA LEU A 202 11.68 -2.27 9.83
C LEU A 202 11.39 -2.71 8.38
N ARG A 203 10.22 -3.30 8.12
CA ARG A 203 9.76 -3.65 6.76
C ARG A 203 9.47 -2.42 5.90
N ILE A 204 8.98 -1.32 6.46
CA ILE A 204 8.81 -0.05 5.74
C ILE A 204 10.18 0.48 5.27
N ILE A 205 11.19 0.45 6.13
CA ILE A 205 12.56 0.85 5.78
C ILE A 205 13.13 -0.10 4.73
N ALA A 206 12.98 -1.42 4.90
CA ALA A 206 13.43 -2.42 3.95
C ALA A 206 12.82 -2.22 2.55
N THR A 207 11.55 -1.79 2.48
CA THR A 207 10.87 -1.47 1.21
C THR A 207 11.58 -0.34 0.46
N ARG A 208 12.20 0.62 1.15
CA ARG A 208 12.92 1.74 0.53
C ARG A 208 14.30 1.36 0.03
N CYS A 209 14.88 0.28 0.56
CA CYS A 209 16.15 -0.25 0.08
C CYS A 209 15.99 -0.94 -1.29
N MET A 210 14.76 -1.36 -1.63
CA MET A 210 14.45 -2.09 -2.87
C MET A 210 14.57 -1.21 -4.11
N LEU A 211 14.92 -1.85 -5.23
CA LEU A 211 14.92 -1.21 -6.54
C LEU A 211 13.51 -1.19 -7.14
N GLN A 212 13.34 -0.35 -8.17
CA GLN A 212 12.09 -0.34 -8.91
C GLN A 212 11.97 -1.60 -9.80
N ALA A 213 10.84 -2.31 -9.69
CA ALA A 213 10.50 -3.38 -10.62
C ALA A 213 10.08 -2.82 -11.99
N VAL A 214 10.69 -3.32 -13.07
CA VAL A 214 10.61 -2.78 -14.43
C VAL A 214 10.18 -3.84 -15.44
N TYR A 215 9.40 -3.41 -16.43
CA TYR A 215 9.11 -4.17 -17.64
C TYR A 215 10.31 -4.20 -18.57
N PHE A 216 10.49 -5.31 -19.26
CA PHE A 216 11.52 -5.49 -20.28
C PHE A 216 11.06 -6.50 -21.34
N SER A 217 11.74 -6.50 -22.48
CA SER A 217 11.58 -7.52 -23.51
C SER A 217 12.66 -8.58 -23.35
N SER A 218 12.29 -9.86 -23.40
CA SER A 218 13.20 -10.99 -23.16
C SER A 218 14.42 -11.01 -24.08
N GLY A 219 14.31 -10.53 -25.33
CA GLY A 219 15.44 -10.46 -26.26
C GLY A 219 16.49 -9.37 -25.96
N MET A 220 16.29 -8.53 -24.94
CA MET A 220 17.23 -7.45 -24.59
C MET A 220 18.13 -7.78 -23.40
N LEU A 221 17.80 -8.79 -22.61
CA LEU A 221 18.53 -9.15 -21.39
C LEU A 221 18.84 -10.65 -21.40
N PRO A 222 19.95 -11.07 -20.79
CA PRO A 222 20.21 -12.49 -20.57
C PRO A 222 19.17 -13.07 -19.61
N GLN A 223 18.90 -14.38 -19.72
CA GLN A 223 17.92 -15.06 -18.88
C GLN A 223 18.27 -15.01 -17.37
N SER A 224 19.56 -14.87 -17.02
CA SER A 224 20.02 -14.65 -15.65
C SER A 224 19.38 -13.42 -14.98
N ASP A 225 18.97 -12.44 -15.78
CA ASP A 225 18.46 -11.15 -15.33
C ASP A 225 16.93 -11.12 -15.22
N PHE A 226 16.24 -12.22 -15.53
CA PHE A 226 14.77 -12.27 -15.54
C PHE A 226 14.16 -12.36 -14.14
N HIS A 227 14.99 -12.75 -13.17
CA HIS A 227 14.60 -12.99 -11.80
C HIS A 227 13.86 -11.80 -11.18
N HIS A 228 12.83 -12.11 -10.40
CA HIS A 228 12.06 -11.14 -9.65
C HIS A 228 12.37 -11.27 -8.15
N TYR A 229 13.33 -10.48 -7.67
CA TYR A 229 13.86 -10.52 -6.30
C TYR A 229 12.77 -10.55 -5.22
N GLY A 230 11.87 -9.56 -5.22
CA GLY A 230 10.83 -9.47 -4.17
C GLY A 230 9.80 -10.60 -4.16
N LEU A 231 9.63 -11.34 -5.27
CA LEU A 231 8.66 -12.44 -5.35
C LEU A 231 9.35 -13.81 -5.26
N ALA A 232 10.69 -13.86 -5.21
CA ALA A 232 11.48 -15.07 -5.37
C ALA A 232 11.05 -15.92 -6.58
N ALA A 233 10.70 -15.28 -7.69
CA ALA A 233 10.23 -15.94 -8.91
C ALA A 233 11.32 -15.87 -10.00
N PRO A 234 11.62 -16.98 -10.71
CA PRO A 234 12.65 -16.99 -11.77
C PRO A 234 12.21 -16.18 -13.01
N ILE A 235 10.92 -16.17 -13.31
CA ILE A 235 10.32 -15.42 -14.42
C ILE A 235 8.95 -14.89 -14.01
N TYR A 236 8.60 -13.70 -14.46
CA TYR A 236 7.35 -13.05 -14.10
C TYR A 236 6.88 -12.08 -15.19
N THR A 237 5.56 -11.93 -15.33
CA THR A 237 4.93 -10.90 -16.15
C THR A 237 3.64 -10.43 -15.52
N HIS A 238 2.98 -9.43 -16.11
CA HIS A 238 1.62 -9.06 -15.72
C HIS A 238 0.62 -9.48 -16.80
N PHE A 239 -0.43 -10.17 -16.38
CA PHE A 239 -1.48 -10.68 -17.27
C PHE A 239 -2.90 -10.34 -16.79
N THR A 240 -3.09 -10.17 -15.48
CA THR A 240 -4.40 -10.24 -14.82
C THR A 240 -5.24 -8.96 -14.85
N SER A 241 -4.79 -7.88 -15.48
CA SER A 241 -5.45 -6.57 -15.45
C SER A 241 -5.33 -5.77 -16.77
N PRO A 242 -5.74 -6.31 -17.93
CA PRO A 242 -5.65 -5.62 -19.23
C PRO A 242 -6.51 -4.36 -19.33
N ILE A 243 -7.52 -4.17 -18.47
CA ILE A 243 -8.34 -2.94 -18.43
C ILE A 243 -7.54 -1.73 -17.97
N ARG A 244 -6.54 -1.93 -17.08
CA ARG A 244 -5.77 -0.85 -16.43
C ARG A 244 -4.28 -0.85 -16.78
N ARG A 245 -3.74 -1.90 -17.39
CA ARG A 245 -2.33 -2.01 -17.78
C ARG A 245 -2.19 -2.42 -19.24
N TYR A 246 -1.45 -1.62 -20.00
CA TYR A 246 -1.19 -1.92 -21.41
C TYR A 246 -0.20 -3.07 -21.60
N ALA A 247 0.71 -3.29 -20.64
CA ALA A 247 1.59 -4.46 -20.65
C ALA A 247 0.79 -5.77 -20.73
N ASP A 248 -0.25 -5.90 -19.91
CA ASP A 248 -1.14 -7.05 -19.90
C ASP A 248 -1.84 -7.23 -21.27
N ILE A 249 -2.19 -6.15 -21.98
CA ILE A 249 -2.75 -6.26 -23.34
C ILE A 249 -1.75 -6.93 -24.30
N ILE A 250 -0.47 -6.56 -24.24
CA ILE A 250 0.58 -7.15 -25.07
C ILE A 250 0.77 -8.63 -24.69
N VAL A 251 0.79 -8.95 -23.40
CA VAL A 251 0.86 -10.33 -22.92
C VAL A 251 -0.36 -11.15 -23.38
N HIS A 252 -1.56 -10.58 -23.34
CA HIS A 252 -2.78 -11.23 -23.85
C HIS A 252 -2.71 -11.51 -25.36
N ARG A 253 -2.11 -10.61 -26.15
CA ARG A 253 -1.88 -10.82 -27.60
C ARG A 253 -0.86 -11.92 -27.86
N LEU A 254 0.27 -11.90 -27.16
CA LEU A 254 1.28 -12.95 -27.26
C LEU A 254 0.70 -14.31 -26.87
N LEU A 255 0.00 -14.38 -25.74
CA LEU A 255 -0.61 -15.63 -25.27
C LEU A 255 -1.71 -16.13 -26.22
N ALA A 256 -2.49 -15.23 -26.84
CA ALA A 256 -3.48 -15.62 -27.84
C ALA A 256 -2.82 -16.26 -29.08
N ALA A 257 -1.68 -15.72 -29.51
CA ALA A 257 -0.88 -16.32 -30.57
C ALA A 257 -0.26 -17.66 -30.14
N CYS A 258 0.21 -17.80 -28.90
CA CYS A 258 0.74 -19.07 -28.36
C CYS A 258 -0.28 -20.21 -28.41
N ILE A 259 -1.58 -19.92 -28.33
CA ILE A 259 -2.65 -20.93 -28.36
C ILE A 259 -3.34 -21.04 -29.73
N GLY A 260 -2.86 -20.32 -30.75
CA GLY A 260 -3.45 -20.30 -32.08
C GLY A 260 -4.85 -19.66 -32.15
N ALA A 261 -5.24 -18.87 -31.15
CA ALA A 261 -6.53 -18.16 -31.13
C ALA A 261 -6.48 -16.82 -31.86
N ASP A 262 -5.29 -16.30 -32.14
CA ASP A 262 -5.03 -15.08 -32.91
C ASP A 262 -3.68 -15.20 -33.62
N ALA A 263 -3.42 -14.31 -34.59
CA ALA A 263 -2.17 -14.28 -35.34
C ALA A 263 -1.21 -13.20 -34.80
N THR A 264 0.09 -13.43 -34.99
CA THR A 264 1.09 -12.40 -34.74
C THR A 264 1.08 -11.35 -35.86
N TYR A 265 1.66 -10.18 -35.59
CA TYR A 265 1.88 -9.14 -36.59
C TYR A 265 3.30 -8.57 -36.43
N PRO A 266 3.92 -8.01 -37.49
CA PRO A 266 5.34 -7.63 -37.48
C PRO A 266 5.75 -6.73 -36.32
N ALA A 267 4.92 -5.74 -35.96
CA ALA A 267 5.22 -4.83 -34.84
C ALA A 267 5.17 -5.50 -33.45
N LEU A 268 4.50 -6.65 -33.29
CA LEU A 268 4.50 -7.43 -32.04
C LEU A 268 5.83 -8.19 -31.85
N LEU A 269 6.48 -8.55 -32.95
CA LEU A 269 7.74 -9.30 -32.98
C LEU A 269 8.95 -8.40 -33.24
N ASP A 270 8.77 -7.10 -33.34
CA ASP A 270 9.87 -6.15 -33.43
C ASP A 270 10.47 -5.88 -32.04
N LYS A 271 11.74 -6.29 -31.87
CA LYS A 271 12.54 -6.11 -30.64
C LYS A 271 12.69 -4.64 -30.27
N LYS A 272 12.92 -3.75 -31.26
CA LYS A 272 13.14 -2.31 -31.00
C LYS A 272 11.84 -1.65 -30.56
N ALA A 273 10.73 -1.94 -31.24
CA ALA A 273 9.42 -1.44 -30.86
C ALA A 273 8.98 -1.93 -29.47
N SER A 274 9.17 -3.22 -29.19
CA SER A 274 8.85 -3.82 -27.89
C SER A 274 9.66 -3.20 -26.75
N THR A 275 10.94 -2.92 -27.01
CA THR A 275 11.84 -2.27 -26.06
C THR A 275 11.44 -0.82 -25.79
N ALA A 276 11.19 -0.03 -26.83
CA ALA A 276 10.72 1.35 -26.70
C ALA A 276 9.38 1.42 -25.94
N LEU A 277 8.49 0.45 -26.19
CA LEU A 277 7.24 0.32 -25.45
C LEU A 277 7.49 0.04 -23.96
N CYS A 278 8.38 -0.90 -23.62
CA CYS A 278 8.74 -1.18 -22.22
C CYS A 278 9.25 0.07 -21.50
N TYR A 279 10.13 0.87 -22.14
CA TYR A 279 10.62 2.12 -21.56
C TYR A 279 9.49 3.11 -21.29
N ASN A 280 8.57 3.30 -22.24
CA ASN A 280 7.42 4.18 -22.06
C ASN A 280 6.50 3.69 -20.92
N LEU A 281 6.22 2.38 -20.85
CA LEU A 281 5.40 1.79 -19.79
C LEU A 281 6.04 1.98 -18.41
N ASN A 282 7.35 1.77 -18.29
CA ASN A 282 8.09 2.01 -17.05
C ASN A 282 8.02 3.48 -16.62
N TYR A 283 8.23 4.40 -17.57
CA TYR A 283 8.10 5.84 -17.31
C TYR A 283 6.69 6.20 -16.84
N ARG A 284 5.65 5.76 -17.56
CA ARG A 284 4.25 6.05 -17.21
C ARG A 284 3.83 5.43 -15.88
N ASN A 285 4.30 4.23 -15.57
CA ASN A 285 4.07 3.61 -14.27
C ASN A 285 4.67 4.44 -13.13
N ARG A 286 5.91 4.95 -13.30
CA ARG A 286 6.54 5.83 -12.32
C ARG A 286 5.77 7.14 -12.13
N GLN A 287 5.34 7.78 -13.23
CA GLN A 287 4.55 9.01 -13.15
C GLN A 287 3.18 8.78 -12.48
N ALA A 288 2.52 7.65 -12.75
CA ALA A 288 1.27 7.30 -12.10
C ALA A 288 1.43 7.13 -10.58
N GLN A 289 2.53 6.53 -10.13
CA GLN A 289 2.85 6.41 -8.70
C GLN A 289 3.08 7.78 -8.05
N TYR A 290 3.81 8.69 -8.71
CA TYR A 290 4.01 10.05 -8.20
C TYR A 290 2.71 10.84 -8.12
N ALA A 291 1.87 10.76 -9.15
CA ALA A 291 0.56 11.40 -9.15
C ALA A 291 -0.34 10.84 -8.04
N GLY A 292 -0.36 9.51 -7.84
CA GLY A 292 -1.11 8.88 -6.75
C GLY A 292 -0.66 9.35 -5.37
N ARG A 293 0.65 9.40 -5.12
CA ARG A 293 1.21 9.91 -3.85
C ARG A 293 0.92 11.39 -3.65
N ALA A 294 1.04 12.21 -4.70
CA ALA A 294 0.70 13.63 -4.63
C ALA A 294 -0.79 13.85 -4.35
N SER A 295 -1.66 13.01 -4.93
CA SER A 295 -3.10 13.04 -4.62
C SER A 295 -3.36 12.71 -3.16
N VAL A 296 -2.74 11.66 -2.62
CA VAL A 296 -2.87 11.31 -1.20
C VAL A 296 -2.39 12.47 -0.33
N ALA A 297 -1.23 13.05 -0.63
CA ALA A 297 -0.68 14.20 0.12
C ALA A 297 -1.61 15.43 0.07
N LEU A 298 -2.23 15.72 -1.08
CA LEU A 298 -3.21 16.80 -1.19
C LEU A 298 -4.44 16.55 -0.30
N HIS A 299 -4.99 15.33 -0.32
CA HIS A 299 -6.15 15.00 0.51
C HIS A 299 -5.79 14.99 2.00
N THR A 300 -4.56 14.62 2.35
CA THR A 300 -4.02 14.82 3.70
C THR A 300 -4.02 16.29 4.09
N HIS A 301 -3.56 17.19 3.24
CA HIS A 301 -3.57 18.63 3.55
C HIS A 301 -4.99 19.17 3.73
N LEU A 302 -5.93 18.73 2.88
CA LEU A 302 -7.34 19.06 3.04
C LEU A 302 -7.91 18.55 4.37
N PHE A 303 -7.55 17.34 4.79
CA PHE A 303 -7.97 16.78 6.08
C PHE A 303 -7.45 17.57 7.28
N PHE A 304 -6.19 18.04 7.22
CA PHE A 304 -5.60 18.86 8.28
C PHE A 304 -5.91 20.36 8.14
N ARG A 305 -6.74 20.75 7.17
CA ARG A 305 -7.14 22.14 7.01
C ARG A 305 -7.96 22.55 8.22
N SER A 306 -7.46 23.55 8.95
CA SER A 306 -8.05 24.07 10.20
C SER A 306 -8.06 23.07 11.37
N ARG A 307 -7.26 21.99 11.31
CA ARG A 307 -7.07 21.05 12.42
C ARG A 307 -5.65 21.14 12.96
N VAL A 308 -5.52 21.18 14.27
CA VAL A 308 -4.26 20.97 14.98
C VAL A 308 -4.49 19.75 15.86
N GLN A 309 -3.66 18.72 15.69
CA GLN A 309 -3.80 17.47 16.43
C GLN A 309 -2.44 16.96 16.87
N ASP A 310 -2.38 16.46 18.09
CA ASP A 310 -1.22 15.76 18.61
C ASP A 310 -1.37 14.27 18.32
N GLU A 311 -0.31 13.65 17.82
CA GLU A 311 -0.28 12.21 17.57
C GLU A 311 1.06 11.59 17.89
N ASP A 312 1.00 10.30 18.22
CA ASP A 312 2.19 9.49 18.40
C ASP A 312 2.77 9.07 17.05
N GLY A 313 4.09 9.19 16.97
CA GLY A 313 4.89 8.80 15.83
C GLY A 313 6.18 8.12 16.25
N TYR A 314 6.91 7.66 15.24
CA TYR A 314 8.20 7.00 15.43
C TYR A 314 9.24 7.62 14.51
N VAL A 315 10.44 7.84 15.03
CA VAL A 315 11.56 8.35 14.24
C VAL A 315 12.04 7.25 13.28
N LEU A 316 11.85 7.39 11.98
CA LEU A 316 12.39 6.44 11.00
C LEU A 316 13.86 6.75 10.68
N TYR A 317 14.15 8.01 10.35
CA TYR A 317 15.49 8.45 9.97
C TYR A 317 15.90 9.68 10.75
N VAL A 318 17.15 9.66 11.21
CA VAL A 318 17.81 10.79 11.86
C VAL A 318 18.76 11.44 10.85
N ARG A 319 18.55 12.71 10.53
CA ARG A 319 19.43 13.49 9.64
C ARG A 319 20.16 14.58 10.43
N LYS A 320 21.16 15.20 9.79
CA LYS A 320 21.96 16.31 10.38
C LYS A 320 21.13 17.50 10.84
N ASN A 321 20.00 17.78 10.20
CA ASN A 321 19.18 18.97 10.45
C ASN A 321 17.68 18.65 10.65
N ALA A 322 17.29 17.39 10.68
CA ALA A 322 15.88 16.99 10.74
C ALA A 322 15.71 15.56 11.23
N LEU A 323 14.54 15.27 11.81
CA LEU A 323 14.04 13.92 12.06
C LEU A 323 12.93 13.60 11.07
N GLN A 324 12.96 12.41 10.46
CA GLN A 324 11.83 11.91 9.68
C GLN A 324 10.98 11.03 10.58
N ILE A 325 9.74 11.45 10.79
CA ILE A 325 8.80 10.84 11.74
C ILE A 325 7.67 10.19 10.95
N LEU A 326 7.43 8.90 11.19
CA LEU A 326 6.27 8.19 10.70
C LEU A 326 5.14 8.33 11.71
N ILE A 327 3.95 8.67 11.23
CA ILE A 327 2.72 8.77 12.02
C ILE A 327 1.82 7.63 11.57
N PRO A 328 1.79 6.50 12.31
CA PRO A 328 1.15 5.27 11.84
C PRO A 328 -0.34 5.43 11.58
N LYS A 329 -1.04 6.20 12.43
CA LYS A 329 -2.49 6.45 12.34
C LYS A 329 -2.91 6.95 10.96
N TYR A 330 -2.11 7.86 10.41
CA TYR A 330 -2.36 8.44 9.09
C TYR A 330 -1.48 7.84 7.99
N GLY A 331 -0.57 6.92 8.32
CA GLY A 331 0.41 6.39 7.37
C GLY A 331 1.26 7.49 6.71
N LEU A 332 1.49 8.60 7.41
CA LEU A 332 2.18 9.78 6.89
C LEU A 332 3.60 9.87 7.40
N GLU A 333 4.45 10.49 6.59
CA GLU A 333 5.81 10.83 6.98
C GLU A 333 5.98 12.33 7.03
N GLY A 334 6.33 12.83 8.21
CA GLY A 334 6.64 14.24 8.43
C GLY A 334 8.13 14.46 8.60
N THR A 335 8.59 15.64 8.22
CA THR A 335 9.95 16.09 8.54
C THR A 335 9.87 17.12 9.65
N LEU A 336 10.42 16.79 10.82
CA LEU A 336 10.61 17.71 11.93
C LEU A 336 11.99 18.37 11.77
N PHE A 337 12.02 19.66 11.47
CA PHE A 337 13.27 20.40 11.28
C PHE A 337 13.85 20.83 12.62
N LEU A 338 15.09 20.44 12.90
CA LEU A 338 15.79 20.72 14.16
C LEU A 338 16.44 22.12 14.19
N ARG A 339 15.84 23.09 13.51
CA ARG A 339 16.33 24.49 13.53
C ARG A 339 15.59 25.25 14.61
N CYS A 340 16.33 25.91 15.48
CA CYS A 340 15.78 26.80 16.49
C CYS A 340 16.57 28.11 16.47
N ASP A 341 15.86 29.23 16.37
CA ASP A 341 16.44 30.57 16.51
C ASP A 341 16.47 31.02 17.99
N SER A 342 15.94 30.18 18.90
CA SER A 342 15.88 30.46 20.34
C SER A 342 17.24 30.28 21.01
N PRO A 343 17.70 31.23 21.84
CA PRO A 343 18.93 31.09 22.59
C PRO A 343 18.83 29.95 23.62
N GLY A 344 19.72 28.95 23.53
CA GLY A 344 19.85 27.86 24.52
C GLY A 344 19.67 26.43 23.97
N VAL A 345 19.22 26.26 22.72
CA VAL A 345 18.99 24.93 22.11
C VAL A 345 20.10 24.64 21.09
N SER A 346 21.03 23.75 21.42
CA SER A 346 22.10 23.32 20.52
C SER A 346 21.97 21.84 20.16
N TRP A 347 21.82 21.55 18.87
CA TRP A 347 21.72 20.19 18.34
C TRP A 347 23.09 19.64 17.96
N THR A 348 23.40 18.43 18.41
CA THR A 348 24.63 17.72 18.05
C THR A 348 24.29 16.44 17.29
N TYR A 349 24.80 16.33 16.06
CA TYR A 349 24.63 15.13 15.25
C TYR A 349 25.85 14.21 15.35
N ASN A 350 25.64 12.97 15.77
CA ASN A 350 26.66 11.93 15.70
C ASN A 350 26.47 11.10 14.42
N GLU A 351 27.43 11.17 13.50
CA GLU A 351 27.36 10.46 12.22
C GLU A 351 27.59 8.94 12.36
N LYS A 352 28.42 8.51 13.31
CA LYS A 352 28.66 7.09 13.59
C LYS A 352 27.43 6.46 14.25
N GLU A 353 26.86 7.18 15.19
CA GLU A 353 25.69 6.74 15.95
C GLU A 353 24.37 7.27 15.40
N GLN A 354 24.33 7.83 14.17
CA GLN A 354 23.12 8.35 13.48
C GLN A 354 22.05 8.82 14.48
N CYS A 355 22.45 9.65 15.42
CA CYS A 355 21.63 10.13 16.53
C CYS A 355 21.74 11.65 16.61
N GLN A 356 20.70 12.26 17.15
CA GLN A 356 20.63 13.70 17.40
C GLN A 356 20.43 13.91 18.88
N SER A 357 21.31 14.70 19.49
CA SER A 357 21.16 15.07 20.90
C SER A 357 20.92 16.57 21.06
N CYS A 358 20.12 16.90 22.06
CA CYS A 358 19.87 18.26 22.52
C CYS A 358 19.74 18.25 24.05
N GLY A 359 20.74 18.79 24.74
CA GLY A 359 20.83 18.67 26.20
C GLY A 359 20.88 17.20 26.62
N ASP A 360 19.94 16.80 27.48
CA ASP A 360 19.84 15.43 28.02
C ASP A 360 19.03 14.48 27.12
N VAL A 361 18.37 14.99 26.08
CA VAL A 361 17.53 14.19 25.18
C VAL A 361 18.34 13.73 23.98
N VAL A 362 18.31 12.42 23.69
CA VAL A 362 18.96 11.82 22.53
C VAL A 362 17.91 11.06 21.71
N PHE A 363 17.80 11.39 20.43
CA PHE A 363 16.92 10.73 19.47
C PHE A 363 17.68 9.70 18.66
N HIS A 364 17.13 8.49 18.64
CA HIS A 364 17.55 7.39 17.80
C HIS A 364 16.44 7.00 16.82
N SER A 365 16.80 6.17 15.84
CA SER A 365 15.81 5.49 15.00
C SER A 365 14.95 4.55 15.85
N PHE A 366 13.65 4.56 15.57
CA PHE A 366 12.53 3.84 16.20
C PHE A 366 12.10 4.35 17.57
N ASP A 367 12.66 5.46 18.04
CA ASP A 367 12.21 6.09 19.28
C ASP A 367 10.78 6.64 19.09
N PRO A 368 9.89 6.43 20.08
CA PRO A 368 8.56 7.03 20.08
C PRO A 368 8.67 8.52 20.36
N VAL A 369 7.86 9.31 19.65
CA VAL A 369 7.77 10.75 19.80
C VAL A 369 6.31 11.18 19.63
N THR A 370 5.87 12.17 20.40
CA THR A 370 4.56 12.79 20.20
C THR A 370 4.76 14.10 19.45
N VAL A 371 4.05 14.27 18.34
CA VAL A 371 4.18 15.43 17.47
C VAL A 371 2.83 16.09 17.24
N GLN A 372 2.84 17.42 17.25
CA GLN A 372 1.71 18.23 16.85
C GLN A 372 1.76 18.46 15.34
N LEU A 373 0.69 18.09 14.64
CA LEU A 373 0.52 18.30 13.21
C LEU A 373 -0.27 19.58 12.96
N SER A 374 0.22 20.40 12.03
CA SER A 374 -0.48 21.60 11.55
C SER A 374 -0.16 21.85 10.08
N LEU A 375 -1.03 22.58 9.38
CA LEU A 375 -0.80 22.94 7.98
C LEU A 375 -0.26 24.38 7.88
N ASP A 376 0.95 24.54 7.34
CA ASP A 376 1.47 25.85 6.94
C ASP A 376 0.94 26.23 5.56
N ARG A 377 0.23 27.36 5.52
CA ARG A 377 -0.42 27.91 4.34
C ARG A 377 0.18 29.26 3.91
N SER A 378 1.37 29.60 4.41
CA SER A 378 2.09 30.83 4.04
C SER A 378 2.34 30.93 2.53
N ASN A 379 2.55 29.79 1.86
CA ASN A 379 2.64 29.70 0.40
C ASN A 379 1.50 28.83 -0.16
N VAL A 380 0.55 29.47 -0.85
CA VAL A 380 -0.60 28.81 -1.47
C VAL A 380 -0.21 27.73 -2.50
N GLN A 381 0.93 27.89 -3.19
CA GLN A 381 1.41 26.89 -4.17
C GLN A 381 1.99 25.65 -3.50
N HIS A 382 2.46 25.79 -2.27
CA HIS A 382 3.17 24.75 -1.53
C HIS A 382 2.74 24.76 -0.08
N GLU A 383 1.47 24.40 0.15
CA GLU A 383 1.00 24.06 1.49
C GLU A 383 1.83 22.88 2.02
N LYS A 384 2.28 22.97 3.27
CA LYS A 384 3.17 21.98 3.87
C LYS A 384 2.64 21.56 5.22
N LEU A 385 2.62 20.25 5.46
CA LEU A 385 2.43 19.71 6.79
C LEU A 385 3.66 20.03 7.64
N VAL A 386 3.46 20.77 8.72
CA VAL A 386 4.49 21.13 9.71
C VAL A 386 4.28 20.29 10.96
N LEU A 387 5.36 19.66 11.39
CA LEU A 387 5.41 18.92 12.64
C LEU A 387 6.12 19.79 13.68
N LYS A 388 5.57 19.83 14.89
CA LYS A 388 6.24 20.38 16.08
C LYS A 388 6.35 19.28 17.12
N LEU A 389 7.44 19.28 17.89
CA LEU A 389 7.66 18.27 18.92
C LEU A 389 6.83 18.61 20.16
N VAL A 390 6.04 17.67 20.68
CA VAL A 390 5.33 17.80 21.96
C VAL A 390 6.10 17.03 23.04
N HIS A 391 6.43 15.77 22.76
CA HIS A 391 7.18 14.90 23.65
C HIS A 391 8.25 14.12 22.88
N PRO A 392 9.47 13.95 23.43
CA PRO A 392 10.00 14.45 24.71
C PRO A 392 10.10 15.97 24.80
N ILE A 393 10.01 16.51 26.02
CA ILE A 393 10.02 17.95 26.28
C ILE A 393 11.46 18.47 26.21
N ILE A 394 11.71 19.40 25.29
CA ILE A 394 12.95 20.14 25.17
C ILE A 394 12.62 21.61 25.44
N VAL A 395 13.20 22.15 26.52
CA VAL A 395 12.97 23.53 26.94
C VAL A 395 13.35 24.49 25.81
N GLY A 396 12.41 25.33 25.38
CA GLY A 396 12.61 26.30 24.29
C GLY A 396 12.41 25.75 22.87
N TYR A 397 12.06 24.47 22.70
CA TYR A 397 11.80 23.85 21.39
C TYR A 397 10.48 23.10 21.30
N SER A 398 10.10 22.32 22.33
CA SER A 398 8.83 21.58 22.33
C SER A 398 7.64 22.50 22.59
N VAL A 399 6.50 22.18 21.96
CA VAL A 399 5.22 22.89 22.15
C VAL A 399 4.34 22.18 23.19
N PRO A 400 3.49 22.91 23.93
CA PRO A 400 2.49 22.29 24.81
C PRO A 400 1.51 21.45 23.99
N SER A 401 0.90 20.46 24.64
CA SER A 401 -0.08 19.60 24.00
C SER A 401 -1.35 20.38 23.66
N SER A 402 -1.89 20.17 22.45
CA SER A 402 -3.12 20.82 21.99
C SER A 402 -4.36 20.43 22.82
N GLN A 403 -4.34 19.28 23.50
CA GLN A 403 -5.45 18.83 24.36
C GLN A 403 -5.54 19.60 25.69
N GLN A 404 -4.41 20.10 26.21
CA GLN A 404 -4.40 20.93 27.42
C GLN A 404 -4.97 22.33 27.19
N ASP A 405 -4.87 22.85 25.96
CA ASP A 405 -5.46 24.14 25.57
C ASP A 405 -6.98 24.05 25.37
N GLU A 406 -7.53 22.88 25.00
CA GLU A 406 -8.99 22.67 24.94
C GLU A 406 -9.60 22.50 26.33
N GLU A 407 -8.93 21.81 27.27
CA GLU A 407 -9.37 21.74 28.68
C GLU A 407 -9.34 23.12 29.35
N MET A 408 -8.29 23.93 29.13
CA MET A 408 -8.26 25.31 29.65
C MET A 408 -9.27 26.26 28.99
N LYS A 409 -9.64 26.04 27.72
CA LYS A 409 -10.71 26.80 27.06
C LYS A 409 -12.10 26.37 27.55
N GLY A 410 -12.31 25.07 27.78
CA GLY A 410 -13.55 24.55 28.37
C GLY A 410 -13.74 25.05 29.82
N GLU A 411 -12.68 25.11 30.62
CA GLU A 411 -12.73 25.69 31.97
C GLU A 411 -12.94 27.22 31.97
N GLN A 412 -12.49 27.94 30.93
CA GLN A 412 -12.77 29.37 30.75
C GLN A 412 -14.18 29.66 30.23
N GLU A 413 -14.76 28.78 29.40
CA GLU A 413 -16.17 28.86 28.97
C GLU A 413 -17.12 28.49 30.13
N GLU A 414 -16.83 27.46 30.93
CA GLU A 414 -17.60 27.15 32.15
C GLU A 414 -17.48 28.24 33.24
N ALA A 415 -16.36 28.96 33.30
CA ALA A 415 -16.20 30.11 34.18
C ALA A 415 -16.97 31.35 33.67
N GLY A 416 -17.11 31.51 32.35
CA GLY A 416 -17.91 32.57 31.72
C GLY A 416 -19.42 32.34 31.83
N GLU A 417 -19.89 31.10 31.68
CA GLU A 417 -21.33 30.76 31.84
C GLU A 417 -21.79 30.89 33.30
N LYS A 418 -20.91 30.70 34.28
CA LYS A 418 -21.22 30.94 35.70
C LYS A 418 -21.33 32.42 36.09
N GLU A 419 -20.86 33.36 35.27
CA GLU A 419 -21.07 34.79 35.50
C GLU A 419 -22.32 35.34 34.78
N GLU A 420 -22.90 34.63 33.81
CA GLU A 420 -24.13 35.06 33.10
C GLU A 420 -25.44 34.44 33.61
N GLU A 421 -25.43 33.37 34.42
CA GLU A 421 -26.65 32.78 35.02
C GLU A 421 -27.21 33.56 36.26
N GLY A 422 -26.97 34.88 36.31
CA GLY A 422 -27.45 35.78 37.34
C GLY A 422 -28.49 36.80 36.85
N GLY A 423 -29.40 36.45 35.93
CA GLY A 423 -30.31 37.45 35.35
C GLY A 423 -31.56 36.94 34.63
N VAL A 424 -32.61 36.62 35.40
CA VAL A 424 -34.05 36.82 35.12
C VAL A 424 -34.62 36.40 33.73
N GLY A 425 -35.24 35.20 33.72
CA GLY A 425 -36.65 34.93 33.38
C GLY A 425 -37.34 35.55 32.14
N GLY A 426 -37.86 34.67 31.28
CA GLY A 426 -38.96 34.99 30.35
C GLY A 426 -39.07 33.98 29.20
N GLY A 427 -40.00 33.01 29.31
CA GLY A 427 -40.18 31.95 28.32
C GLY A 427 -41.03 32.33 27.11
N VAL A 428 -40.93 31.53 26.04
CA VAL A 428 -41.95 31.31 24.99
C VAL A 428 -41.72 29.92 24.36
N GLU A 429 -42.78 29.11 24.27
CA GLU A 429 -42.87 27.84 23.55
C GLU A 429 -42.89 28.02 22.02
N GLN A 430 -42.28 27.10 21.24
CA GLN A 430 -42.87 26.46 20.03
C GLN A 430 -41.94 25.41 19.36
N PRO A 431 -42.42 24.54 18.43
CA PRO A 431 -42.54 23.10 18.68
C PRO A 431 -41.52 22.22 17.96
N SER A 432 -41.42 20.97 18.43
CA SER A 432 -40.60 19.90 17.87
C SER A 432 -41.17 19.34 16.56
N VAL A 433 -40.43 19.51 15.46
CA VAL A 433 -40.67 18.81 14.20
C VAL A 433 -39.87 17.51 14.21
N ARG A 434 -40.57 16.39 14.33
CA ARG A 434 -40.03 15.04 14.22
C ARG A 434 -39.93 14.69 12.74
N VAL A 435 -38.72 14.70 12.17
CA VAL A 435 -38.45 14.19 10.82
C VAL A 435 -38.05 12.72 10.92
N GLU A 436 -38.92 11.84 10.45
CA GLU A 436 -38.59 10.42 10.23
C GLU A 436 -37.56 10.31 9.09
N ILE A 437 -36.38 9.79 9.40
CA ILE A 437 -35.33 9.48 8.42
C ILE A 437 -35.50 8.01 8.04
N THR A 438 -36.00 7.77 6.83
CA THR A 438 -35.93 6.46 6.15
C THR A 438 -34.49 6.17 5.72
N PRO A 439 -33.98 4.95 5.91
CA PRO A 439 -32.61 4.60 5.51
C PRO A 439 -32.50 4.46 3.98
N PRO A 440 -31.41 4.93 3.34
CA PRO A 440 -31.21 4.73 1.91
C PRO A 440 -30.79 3.29 1.58
N SER A 441 -31.26 2.84 0.42
CA SER A 441 -31.06 1.53 -0.19
C SER A 441 -29.59 1.18 -0.49
N PRO A 442 -29.18 -0.10 -0.43
CA PRO A 442 -27.81 -0.54 -0.62
C PRO A 442 -27.53 -0.85 -2.10
N ASP A 443 -27.19 0.14 -2.93
CA ASP A 443 -26.76 -0.14 -4.31
C ASP A 443 -25.62 0.80 -4.75
N ALA A 444 -24.40 0.45 -4.33
CA ALA A 444 -23.15 0.92 -4.94
C ALA A 444 -22.00 -0.07 -4.66
N ALA A 445 -22.20 -1.35 -4.99
CA ALA A 445 -21.12 -2.34 -4.94
C ALA A 445 -20.12 -2.08 -6.07
N THR A 446 -18.97 -1.48 -5.72
CA THR A 446 -17.83 -1.37 -6.64
C THR A 446 -17.22 -2.77 -6.80
N PRO A 447 -17.11 -3.32 -8.03
CA PRO A 447 -16.61 -4.68 -8.23
C PRO A 447 -15.12 -4.81 -7.89
N LEU A 448 -14.77 -5.98 -7.35
CA LEU A 448 -13.40 -6.39 -7.04
C LEU A 448 -12.51 -6.36 -8.28
N VAL A 449 -11.66 -5.34 -8.37
CA VAL A 449 -10.43 -5.39 -9.16
C VAL A 449 -9.29 -5.35 -8.16
N ALA A 450 -8.61 -6.50 -8.00
CA ALA A 450 -7.46 -6.62 -7.12
C ALA A 450 -6.41 -5.56 -7.49
N VAL A 451 -6.19 -4.62 -6.57
CA VAL A 451 -5.08 -3.66 -6.64
C VAL A 451 -3.86 -4.39 -6.09
N SER A 452 -3.14 -5.07 -6.99
CA SER A 452 -1.71 -5.40 -6.82
C SER A 452 -0.86 -4.14 -6.91
#